data_AF-A0A2N0QIL5-F1
#
_entry.id   AF-A0A2N0QIL5-F1
#
_cell.length_a   1.000
_cell.length_b   1.000
_cell.length_c   1.000
_cell.angle_alpha   90.00
_cell.angle_beta   90.00
_cell.angle_gamma   90.00
#
_symmetry.space_group_name_H-M   'P 1'
#
loop_
_entity.id
_entity.type
_entity.pdbx_description
1 polymer ?
#
loop_
_entity_poly.entity_id
_entity_poly.type
_entity_poly.pdbx_seq_one_letter_code
_entity_poly.pdbx_strand_id
1 'polypeptide(L)'
;YTGDGGSSQGDFYEGINFAGAFKAPAIFIVQNNQYAISTPRDVQTAAKTIAQKGIAAGIPCIQVDGMDALAVYVATRDARERAINGEGPTLIETVCYRYGPHTMSGDDPTRYRTTDIDNEWAAKDPIVRFRNYLEGKGLWSEAKETEVIERAKDEIKEAIKKADEAPKQKVTDLISNMYEEMPQNLQEQYEIYKAKESK
;
A
#
# COMPACT_ATOMS: atom_id res chain seq x y z
N TYR A 1 -4.93 -0.49 -3.95
CA TYR A 1 -4.50 0.50 -2.94
C TYR A 1 -3.80 1.65 -3.65
N THR A 2 -3.94 2.87 -3.14
CA THR A 2 -3.14 4.05 -3.54
C THR A 2 -3.02 5.01 -2.34
N GLY A 3 -2.20 6.05 -2.45
CA GLY A 3 -2.08 7.10 -1.42
C GLY A 3 -2.99 8.30 -1.66
N ASP A 4 -2.99 9.28 -0.75
CA ASP A 4 -3.70 10.55 -0.91
C ASP A 4 -3.32 11.30 -2.20
N GLY A 5 -2.02 11.40 -2.52
CA GLY A 5 -1.57 11.98 -3.79
C GLY A 5 -2.00 11.20 -5.03
N GLY A 6 -2.12 9.87 -4.93
CA GLY A 6 -2.64 9.05 -6.02
C GLY A 6 -4.11 9.35 -6.36
N SER A 7 -4.88 9.87 -5.40
CA SER A 7 -6.27 10.27 -5.62
C SER A 7 -6.46 11.52 -6.50
N SER A 8 -5.36 12.16 -6.89
CA SER A 8 -5.34 13.30 -7.82
C SER A 8 -5.03 12.90 -9.27
N GLN A 9 -4.72 11.61 -9.53
CA GLN A 9 -4.45 11.11 -10.88
C GLN A 9 -5.74 10.89 -11.68
N GLY A 10 -5.66 11.04 -13.00
CA GLY A 10 -6.75 10.70 -13.92
C GLY A 10 -7.16 9.23 -13.79
N ASP A 11 -6.17 8.33 -13.84
CA ASP A 11 -6.35 6.88 -13.71
C ASP A 11 -7.07 6.46 -12.42
N PHE A 12 -6.91 7.22 -11.33
CA PHE A 12 -7.67 6.97 -10.11
C PHE A 12 -9.17 7.15 -10.36
N TYR A 13 -9.56 8.28 -10.95
CA TYR A 13 -10.96 8.55 -11.28
C TYR A 13 -11.48 7.57 -12.33
N GLU A 14 -10.74 7.37 -13.41
CA GLU A 14 -11.16 6.47 -14.50
C GLU A 14 -11.35 5.04 -13.99
N GLY A 15 -10.45 4.55 -13.15
CA GLY A 15 -10.55 3.21 -12.56
C GLY A 15 -11.79 3.01 -11.68
N ILE A 16 -12.08 3.95 -10.76
CA ILE A 16 -13.28 3.85 -9.92
C ILE A 16 -14.57 4.04 -10.74
N ASN A 17 -14.53 4.88 -11.78
CA ASN A 17 -15.66 5.12 -12.67
C ASN A 17 -15.97 3.89 -13.53
N PHE A 18 -14.95 3.25 -14.12
CA PHE A 18 -15.12 2.01 -14.88
C PHE A 18 -15.71 0.91 -14.00
N ALA A 19 -15.15 0.69 -12.81
CA ALA A 19 -15.67 -0.33 -11.91
C ALA A 19 -17.13 -0.04 -11.50
N GLY A 20 -17.49 1.23 -11.28
CA GLY A 20 -18.86 1.65 -11.01
C GLY A 20 -19.80 1.34 -12.19
N ALA A 21 -19.41 1.75 -13.40
CA ALA A 21 -20.20 1.55 -14.63
C ALA A 21 -20.48 0.06 -14.92
N PHE A 22 -19.50 -0.81 -14.66
CA PHE A 22 -19.64 -2.25 -14.90
C PHE A 22 -20.13 -3.05 -13.68
N LYS A 23 -20.42 -2.38 -12.54
CA LYS A 23 -20.68 -3.05 -11.25
C LYS A 23 -19.64 -4.13 -10.91
N ALA A 24 -18.38 -3.85 -11.21
CA ALA A 24 -17.29 -4.80 -11.01
C ALA A 24 -17.04 -5.05 -9.52
N PRO A 25 -16.60 -6.26 -9.13
CA PRO A 25 -16.31 -6.61 -7.74
C PRO A 25 -14.95 -6.05 -7.30
N ALA A 26 -14.84 -4.72 -7.16
CA ALA A 26 -13.60 -4.04 -6.82
C ALA A 26 -13.69 -3.29 -5.47
N ILE A 27 -12.61 -3.31 -4.70
CA ILE A 27 -12.46 -2.51 -3.47
C ILE A 27 -11.28 -1.57 -3.68
N PHE A 28 -11.56 -0.27 -3.68
CA PHE A 28 -10.55 0.76 -3.80
C PHE A 28 -10.23 1.28 -2.40
N ILE A 29 -8.95 1.22 -2.03
CA ILE A 29 -8.49 1.70 -0.72
C ILE A 29 -7.47 2.81 -0.94
N VAL A 30 -7.76 3.98 -0.39
CA VAL A 30 -6.84 5.13 -0.33
C VAL A 30 -6.26 5.24 1.07
N GLN A 31 -4.95 5.09 1.18
CA GLN A 31 -4.20 5.28 2.41
C GLN A 31 -3.78 6.74 2.51
N ASN A 32 -4.61 7.54 3.17
CA ASN A 32 -4.34 8.95 3.40
C ASN A 32 -3.39 9.09 4.59
N ASN A 33 -2.09 9.15 4.31
CA ASN A 33 -1.04 9.27 5.32
C ASN A 33 -0.65 10.74 5.61
N GLN A 34 -1.48 11.68 5.14
CA GLN A 34 -1.34 13.13 5.20
C GLN A 34 -0.36 13.76 4.17
N TYR A 35 0.48 12.98 3.47
CA TYR A 35 1.50 13.52 2.58
C TYR A 35 1.78 12.69 1.32
N ALA A 36 1.73 13.37 0.16
CA ALA A 36 2.28 12.89 -1.09
C ALA A 36 3.73 13.38 -1.25
N ILE A 37 4.69 12.53 -0.90
CA ILE A 37 6.12 12.89 -0.74
C ILE A 37 6.26 13.98 0.33
N SER A 38 6.31 15.25 -0.09
CA SER A 38 6.38 16.45 0.75
C SER A 38 5.13 17.33 0.66
N THR A 39 4.21 17.03 -0.26
CA THR A 39 3.00 17.82 -0.47
C THR A 39 1.92 17.41 0.51
N PRO A 40 1.44 18.32 1.38
CA PRO A 40 0.41 17.99 2.36
C PRO A 40 -0.96 17.74 1.70
N ARG A 41 -1.80 16.98 2.41
CA ARG A 41 -3.11 16.52 1.92
C ARG A 41 -4.07 17.65 1.51
N ASP A 42 -4.03 18.79 2.19
CA ASP A 42 -4.88 19.95 1.92
C ASP A 42 -4.53 20.66 0.61
N VAL A 43 -3.28 20.59 0.17
CA VAL A 43 -2.82 21.09 -1.14
C VAL A 43 -3.22 20.14 -2.27
N GLN A 44 -3.32 18.83 -2.02
CA GLN A 44 -3.68 17.85 -3.04
C GLN A 44 -5.08 18.07 -3.62
N THR A 45 -6.05 18.46 -2.80
CA THR A 45 -7.45 18.58 -3.23
C THR A 45 -8.26 19.40 -2.23
N ALA A 46 -9.17 20.24 -2.75
CA ALA A 46 -10.12 20.99 -1.93
C ALA A 46 -11.26 20.12 -1.35
N ALA A 47 -11.38 18.86 -1.76
CA ALA A 47 -12.35 17.91 -1.22
C ALA A 47 -12.17 17.73 0.30
N LYS A 48 -13.27 17.71 1.08
CA LYS A 48 -13.18 17.59 2.55
C LYS A 48 -12.66 16.23 2.99
N THR A 49 -13.03 15.17 2.28
CA THR A 49 -12.47 13.82 2.42
C THR A 49 -11.96 13.33 1.07
N ILE A 50 -11.17 12.28 1.02
CA ILE A 50 -10.89 11.57 -0.24
C ILE A 50 -12.01 10.56 -0.52
N ALA A 51 -12.63 9.98 0.51
CA ALA A 51 -13.78 9.08 0.36
C ALA A 51 -14.87 9.69 -0.55
N GLN A 52 -15.23 10.97 -0.37
CA GLN A 52 -16.28 11.60 -1.19
C GLN A 52 -16.00 11.60 -2.71
N LYS A 53 -14.76 11.33 -3.16
CA LYS A 53 -14.48 11.18 -4.60
C LYS A 53 -15.23 10.00 -5.23
N GLY A 54 -15.61 9.00 -4.44
CA GLY A 54 -16.46 7.89 -4.89
C GLY A 54 -17.82 8.34 -5.43
N ILE A 55 -18.34 9.49 -4.96
CA ILE A 55 -19.59 10.08 -5.44
C ILE A 55 -19.51 10.40 -6.93
N ALA A 56 -18.36 10.87 -7.42
CA ALA A 56 -18.17 11.20 -8.84
C ALA A 56 -18.26 9.96 -9.75
N ALA A 57 -18.05 8.76 -9.20
CA ALA A 57 -18.21 7.48 -9.90
C ALA A 57 -19.55 6.78 -9.57
N GLY A 58 -20.40 7.39 -8.73
CA GLY A 58 -21.67 6.80 -8.30
C GLY A 58 -21.52 5.56 -7.42
N ILE A 59 -20.39 5.40 -6.72
CA ILE A 59 -20.10 4.21 -5.89
C ILE A 59 -20.15 4.56 -4.39
N PRO A 60 -20.53 3.61 -3.51
CA PRO A 60 -20.42 3.82 -2.07
C PRO A 60 -19.00 4.19 -1.66
N CYS A 61 -18.91 5.08 -0.67
CA CYS A 61 -17.64 5.53 -0.13
C CYS A 61 -17.68 5.71 1.38
N ILE A 62 -16.59 5.36 2.05
CA ILE A 62 -16.45 5.45 3.50
C ILE A 62 -15.06 5.96 3.87
N GLN A 63 -14.99 6.85 4.86
CA GLN A 63 -13.75 7.21 5.53
C GLN A 63 -13.71 6.49 6.89
N VAL A 64 -12.57 5.88 7.20
CA VAL A 64 -12.34 5.17 8.47
C VAL A 64 -11.06 5.65 9.13
N ASP A 65 -11.02 5.49 10.45
CA ASP A 65 -9.77 5.61 11.20
C ASP A 65 -8.80 4.51 10.74
N GLY A 66 -7.77 4.91 10.00
CA GLY A 66 -6.74 4.00 9.48
C GLY A 66 -5.77 3.50 10.56
N MET A 67 -5.85 4.06 11.76
CA MET A 67 -5.10 3.61 12.94
C MET A 67 -5.92 2.66 13.82
N ASP A 68 -7.13 2.27 13.38
CA ASP A 68 -7.94 1.23 13.99
C ASP A 68 -8.01 -0.01 13.08
N ALA A 69 -7.29 -1.06 13.46
CA ALA A 69 -7.28 -2.33 12.73
C ALA A 69 -8.69 -2.95 12.59
N LEU A 70 -9.56 -2.79 13.59
CA LEU A 70 -10.93 -3.33 13.54
C LEU A 70 -11.83 -2.52 12.61
N ALA A 71 -11.71 -1.19 12.62
CA ALA A 71 -12.49 -0.33 11.72
C ALA A 71 -12.12 -0.60 10.25
N VAL A 72 -10.83 -0.69 9.94
CA VAL A 72 -10.35 -1.03 8.59
C VAL A 72 -10.83 -2.43 8.18
N TYR A 73 -10.75 -3.41 9.10
CA TYR A 73 -11.23 -4.77 8.85
C TYR A 73 -12.73 -4.79 8.52
N VAL A 74 -13.57 -4.16 9.35
CA VAL A 74 -15.04 -4.15 9.15
C VAL A 74 -15.40 -3.46 7.83
N ALA A 75 -14.83 -2.28 7.55
CA ALA A 75 -15.11 -1.58 6.29
C ALA A 75 -14.69 -2.40 5.06
N THR A 76 -13.55 -3.07 5.12
CA THR A 76 -13.06 -3.93 4.03
C THR A 76 -13.92 -5.19 3.87
N ARG A 77 -14.34 -5.80 4.99
CA ARG A 77 -15.24 -6.97 5.00
C ARG A 77 -16.59 -6.63 4.36
N ASP A 78 -17.20 -5.52 4.76
CA ASP A 78 -18.52 -5.10 4.28
C ASP A 78 -18.44 -4.71 2.80
N ALA A 79 -17.38 -4.00 2.38
CA ALA A 79 -17.10 -3.74 0.96
C ALA A 79 -16.91 -5.02 0.14
N ARG A 80 -16.25 -6.04 0.72
CA ARG A 80 -16.08 -7.35 0.08
C ARG A 80 -17.41 -8.07 -0.09
N GLU A 81 -18.24 -8.11 0.95
CA GLU A 81 -19.57 -8.73 0.90
C GLU A 81 -20.42 -8.09 -0.20
N ARG A 82 -20.44 -6.76 -0.27
CA ARG A 82 -21.08 -6.01 -1.36
C ARG A 82 -20.55 -6.42 -2.74
N ALA A 83 -19.23 -6.42 -2.91
CA ALA A 83 -18.59 -6.71 -4.18
C ALA A 83 -18.92 -8.12 -4.70
N ILE A 84 -18.85 -9.14 -3.84
CA ILE A 84 -19.11 -10.53 -4.24
C ILE A 84 -20.60 -10.82 -4.47
N ASN A 85 -21.50 -10.04 -3.86
CA ASN A 85 -22.95 -10.13 -4.09
C ASN A 85 -23.41 -9.39 -5.36
N GLY A 86 -22.48 -8.86 -6.17
CA GLY A 86 -22.79 -8.20 -7.44
C GLY A 86 -23.33 -6.79 -7.30
N GLU A 87 -23.17 -6.17 -6.13
CA GLU A 87 -23.64 -4.81 -5.86
C GLU A 87 -22.62 -3.72 -6.30
N GLY A 88 -21.50 -4.14 -6.89
CA GLY A 88 -20.46 -3.26 -7.43
C GLY A 88 -19.42 -2.83 -6.39
N PRO A 89 -18.59 -1.83 -6.75
CA PRO A 89 -17.39 -1.52 -5.99
C PRO A 89 -17.65 -0.59 -4.79
N THR A 90 -16.64 -0.41 -3.95
CA THR A 90 -16.62 0.55 -2.83
C THR A 90 -15.27 1.28 -2.76
N LEU A 91 -15.30 2.57 -2.42
CA LEU A 91 -14.10 3.36 -2.08
C LEU A 91 -13.96 3.53 -0.56
N ILE A 92 -12.83 3.11 -0.02
CA ILE A 92 -12.47 3.26 1.40
C ILE A 92 -11.29 4.22 1.52
N GLU A 93 -11.43 5.29 2.29
CA GLU A 93 -10.30 6.12 2.72
C GLU A 93 -9.91 5.73 4.15
N THR A 94 -8.67 5.30 4.36
CA THR A 94 -8.11 5.09 5.70
C THR A 94 -7.28 6.30 6.08
N VAL A 95 -7.65 7.02 7.14
CA VAL A 95 -6.86 8.16 7.63
C VAL A 95 -5.78 7.64 8.57
N CYS A 96 -4.53 7.68 8.12
CA CYS A 96 -3.38 7.11 8.82
C CYS A 96 -2.17 8.06 8.77
N TYR A 97 -0.99 7.54 9.13
CA TYR A 97 0.25 8.31 9.12
C TYR A 97 1.47 7.47 8.73
N ARG A 98 2.43 8.11 8.06
CA ARG A 98 3.74 7.52 7.74
C ARG A 98 4.79 8.12 8.67
N TYR A 99 5.21 7.37 9.68
CA TYR A 99 6.23 7.82 10.64
C TYR A 99 7.60 8.07 9.99
N GLY A 100 7.95 7.29 8.97
CA GLY A 100 9.20 7.45 8.23
C GLY A 100 9.17 8.50 7.12
N PRO A 101 10.31 8.68 6.43
CA PRO A 101 10.39 9.43 5.18
C PRO A 101 9.55 8.77 4.09
N HIS A 102 9.35 9.50 2.99
CA HIS A 102 8.70 8.99 1.79
C HIS A 102 9.38 7.73 1.26
N THR A 103 10.69 7.80 1.14
CA THR A 103 11.58 6.69 0.78
C THR A 103 12.94 6.91 1.43
N MET A 104 13.82 5.91 1.35
CA MET A 104 15.21 6.03 1.80
C MET A 104 16.12 6.71 0.77
N SER A 105 15.57 7.16 -0.36
CA SER A 105 16.32 7.75 -1.48
C SER A 105 16.57 9.26 -1.34
N GLY A 106 16.63 9.76 -0.10
CA GLY A 106 16.97 11.16 0.20
C GLY A 106 15.80 12.06 0.61
N ASP A 107 14.60 11.52 0.87
CA ASP A 107 13.52 12.31 1.46
C ASP A 107 13.81 12.62 2.95
N ASP A 108 13.55 13.85 3.35
CA ASP A 108 13.77 14.35 4.70
C ASP A 108 12.48 15.03 5.22
N PRO A 109 11.72 14.37 6.10
CA PRO A 109 10.48 14.89 6.68
C PRO A 109 10.62 16.23 7.38
N THR A 110 11.79 16.53 7.96
CA THR A 110 12.00 17.77 8.71
C THR A 110 11.89 19.02 7.84
N ARG A 111 11.94 18.86 6.52
CA ARG A 111 11.80 19.93 5.53
C ARG A 111 10.35 20.36 5.30
N TYR A 112 9.36 19.53 5.67
CA TYR A 112 7.96 19.76 5.31
C TYR A 112 6.95 19.30 6.38
N ARG A 113 7.39 18.73 7.50
CA ARG A 113 6.57 18.36 8.66
C ARG A 113 7.20 18.85 9.94
N THR A 114 6.36 19.06 10.94
CA THR A 114 6.79 19.45 12.29
C THR A 114 6.76 18.26 13.23
N THR A 115 7.67 18.24 14.20
CA THR A 115 7.69 17.23 15.28
C THR A 115 6.38 17.13 16.05
N ASP A 116 5.64 18.24 16.19
CA ASP A 116 4.33 18.24 16.86
C ASP A 116 3.30 17.35 16.16
N ILE A 117 3.26 17.39 14.83
CA ILE A 117 2.40 16.51 14.02
C ILE A 117 2.83 15.05 14.19
N ASP A 118 4.14 14.78 14.15
CA ASP A 118 4.66 13.42 14.32
C ASP A 118 4.30 12.85 15.71
N ASN A 119 4.44 13.67 16.76
CA ASN A 119 4.08 13.29 18.13
C ASN A 119 2.58 13.04 18.29
N GLU A 120 1.73 13.87 17.66
CA GLU A 120 0.28 13.68 17.67
C GLU A 120 -0.10 12.32 17.06
N TRP A 121 0.53 11.94 15.94
CA TRP A 121 0.28 10.67 15.28
C TRP A 121 0.95 9.48 15.95
N ALA A 122 2.08 9.67 16.64
CA ALA A 122 2.71 8.64 17.46
C ALA A 122 1.80 8.22 18.63
N ALA A 123 1.08 9.17 19.23
CA ALA A 123 0.07 8.86 20.26
C ALA A 123 -1.12 8.05 19.74
N LYS A 124 -1.29 7.96 18.42
CA LYS A 124 -2.36 7.21 17.74
C LYS A 124 -1.88 5.86 17.19
N ASP A 125 -0.72 5.36 17.61
CA ASP A 125 -0.14 4.11 17.08
C ASP A 125 -1.15 2.94 17.11
N PRO A 126 -1.45 2.30 15.96
CA PRO A 126 -2.40 1.21 15.87
C PRO A 126 -1.98 -0.02 16.68
N ILE A 127 -0.67 -0.26 16.83
CA ILE A 127 -0.13 -1.38 17.61
C ILE A 127 -0.43 -1.14 19.08
N VAL A 128 -0.18 0.07 19.59
CA VAL A 128 -0.48 0.43 20.99
C VAL A 128 -1.97 0.30 21.27
N ARG A 129 -2.81 0.88 20.40
CA ARG A 129 -4.27 0.80 20.54
C ARG A 129 -4.77 -0.64 20.58
N PHE A 130 -4.32 -1.47 19.64
CA PHE A 130 -4.80 -2.84 19.53
C PHE A 130 -4.23 -3.76 20.62
N ARG A 131 -2.98 -3.53 21.05
CA ARG A 131 -2.40 -4.17 22.24
C ARG A 131 -3.29 -3.97 23.46
N ASN A 132 -3.59 -2.71 23.79
CA ASN A 132 -4.42 -2.37 24.95
C ASN A 132 -5.80 -3.03 24.89
N TYR A 133 -6.41 -3.08 23.70
CA TYR A 133 -7.69 -3.76 23.49
C TYR A 133 -7.62 -5.27 23.76
N LEU A 134 -6.56 -5.94 23.31
CA LEU A 134 -6.40 -7.38 23.52
C LEU A 134 -5.99 -7.72 24.95
N GLU A 135 -5.16 -6.91 25.59
CA GLU A 135 -4.79 -7.05 27.01
C GLU A 135 -6.02 -6.89 27.90
N GLY A 136 -6.88 -5.90 27.62
CA GLY A 136 -8.16 -5.73 28.32
C GLY A 136 -9.12 -6.92 28.17
N LYS A 137 -8.86 -7.84 27.24
CA LYS A 137 -9.60 -9.10 27.05
C LYS A 137 -8.83 -10.33 27.53
N GLY A 138 -7.62 -10.18 28.09
CA GLY A 138 -6.76 -11.29 28.47
C GLY A 138 -6.24 -12.12 27.27
N LEU A 139 -6.25 -11.55 26.06
CA LEU A 139 -5.84 -12.24 24.83
C LEU A 139 -4.38 -11.98 24.47
N TRP A 140 -3.76 -10.96 25.05
CA TRP A 140 -2.37 -10.55 24.79
C TRP A 140 -1.55 -10.44 26.07
N SER A 141 -0.23 -10.59 25.92
CA SER A 141 0.75 -10.44 26.99
C SER A 141 2.12 -10.09 26.41
N GLU A 142 3.00 -9.51 27.24
CA GLU A 142 4.38 -9.19 26.88
C GLU A 142 5.18 -10.42 26.41
N ALA A 143 4.91 -11.60 26.99
CA ALA A 143 5.54 -12.84 26.56
C ALA A 143 5.18 -13.21 25.10
N LYS A 144 3.91 -13.08 24.71
CA LYS A 144 3.47 -13.32 23.32
C LYS A 144 4.04 -12.27 22.38
N GLU A 145 4.14 -11.02 22.84
CA GLU A 145 4.73 -9.95 22.05
C GLU A 145 6.21 -10.22 21.74
N THR A 146 6.97 -10.58 22.77
CA THR A 146 8.38 -10.94 22.62
C THR A 146 8.55 -12.13 21.68
N GLU A 147 7.70 -13.16 21.81
CA GLU A 147 7.70 -14.32 20.91
C GLU A 147 7.48 -13.90 19.44
N VAL A 148 6.49 -13.04 19.17
CA VAL A 148 6.21 -12.56 17.81
C VAL A 148 7.36 -11.72 17.27
N ILE A 149 7.97 -10.86 18.09
CA ILE A 149 9.10 -10.03 17.69
C ILE A 149 10.32 -10.89 17.33
N GLU A 150 10.70 -11.84 18.18
CA GLU A 150 11.87 -12.70 17.92
C GLU A 150 11.63 -13.58 16.69
N ARG A 151 10.43 -14.16 16.54
CA ARG A 151 10.07 -14.91 15.33
C ARG A 151 10.19 -14.04 14.07
N ALA A 152 9.70 -12.81 14.10
CA ALA A 152 9.79 -11.90 12.95
C ALA A 152 11.25 -11.56 12.60
N LYS A 153 12.11 -11.37 13.62
CA LYS A 153 13.56 -11.14 13.40
C LYS A 153 14.22 -12.33 12.70
N ASP A 154 13.92 -13.55 13.17
CA ASP A 154 14.47 -14.76 12.58
C ASP A 154 13.97 -14.98 11.14
N GLU A 155 12.67 -14.77 10.89
CA GLU A 155 12.09 -14.87 9.55
C GLU A 155 12.71 -13.85 8.59
N ILE A 156 12.91 -12.60 9.02
CA ILE A 156 13.55 -11.55 8.21
C ILE A 156 15.02 -11.90 7.92
N LYS A 157 15.74 -12.42 8.92
CA LYS A 157 17.15 -12.84 8.77
C LYS A 157 17.30 -13.98 7.75
N GLU A 158 16.43 -14.97 7.81
CA GLU A 158 16.45 -16.06 6.82
C GLU A 158 16.00 -15.58 5.44
N ALA A 159 15.03 -14.66 5.38
CA ALA A 159 14.58 -14.07 4.12
C ALA A 159 15.69 -13.28 3.41
N ILE A 160 16.45 -12.44 4.13
CA ILE A 160 17.56 -11.68 3.53
C ILE A 160 18.68 -12.61 3.07
N LYS A 161 19.01 -13.64 3.85
CA LYS A 161 20.00 -14.65 3.44
C LYS A 161 19.56 -15.36 2.16
N LYS A 162 18.30 -15.78 2.09
CA LYS A 162 17.75 -16.40 0.88
C LYS A 162 17.75 -15.45 -0.32
N ALA A 163 17.52 -14.16 -0.09
CA ALA A 163 17.62 -13.14 -1.14
C ALA A 163 19.06 -12.96 -1.65
N ASP A 164 20.05 -12.97 -0.76
CA ASP A 164 21.48 -12.90 -1.11
C ASP A 164 21.96 -14.14 -1.89
N GLU A 165 21.36 -15.29 -1.62
CA GLU A 165 21.63 -16.55 -2.34
C GLU A 165 20.98 -16.60 -3.73
N ALA A 166 20.06 -15.67 -4.04
CA ALA A 166 19.42 -15.63 -5.34
C ALA A 166 20.46 -15.33 -6.45
N PRO A 167 20.45 -16.06 -7.57
CA PRO A 167 21.36 -15.77 -8.67
C PRO A 167 21.22 -14.33 -9.16
N LYS A 168 22.35 -13.69 -9.47
CA LYS A 168 22.33 -12.38 -10.12
C LYS A 168 21.62 -12.49 -11.47
N GLN A 169 20.79 -11.51 -11.76
CA GLN A 169 20.09 -11.40 -13.05
C GLN A 169 21.12 -11.23 -14.18
N LYS A 170 20.89 -11.94 -15.28
CA LYS A 170 21.62 -11.78 -16.54
C LYS A 170 20.83 -10.93 -17.51
N VAL A 171 21.48 -10.41 -18.56
CA VAL A 171 20.77 -9.67 -19.60
C VAL A 171 19.87 -10.60 -20.40
N THR A 172 20.30 -11.84 -20.62
CA THR A 172 19.48 -12.89 -21.24
C THR A 172 18.20 -13.19 -20.48
N ASP A 173 18.24 -13.18 -19.14
CA ASP A 173 17.05 -13.35 -18.29
C ASP A 173 16.07 -12.18 -18.52
N LEU A 174 16.58 -10.94 -18.56
CA LEU A 174 15.74 -9.76 -18.79
C LEU A 174 15.09 -9.81 -20.18
N ILE A 175 15.86 -10.13 -21.23
CA ILE A 175 15.36 -10.24 -22.61
C ILE A 175 14.25 -11.29 -22.72
N SER A 176 14.43 -12.44 -22.07
CA SER A 176 13.48 -13.56 -22.14
C SER A 176 12.12 -13.25 -21.50
N ASN A 177 12.05 -12.23 -20.63
CA ASN A 177 10.81 -11.80 -19.97
C ASN A 177 10.07 -10.69 -20.73
N MET A 178 10.56 -10.27 -21.89
CA MET A 178 9.97 -9.14 -22.62
C MET A 178 8.75 -9.52 -23.48
N TYR A 179 8.79 -10.69 -24.11
CA TYR A 179 7.76 -11.16 -25.04
C TYR A 179 7.62 -12.68 -24.94
N GLU A 180 6.40 -13.19 -25.20
CA GLU A 180 6.16 -14.64 -25.34
C GLU A 180 6.95 -15.22 -26.51
N GLU A 181 6.87 -14.57 -27.67
CA GLU A 181 7.72 -14.84 -28.82
C GLU A 181 8.69 -13.67 -29.03
N MET A 182 9.99 -13.96 -28.95
CA MET A 182 11.02 -12.93 -29.02
C MET A 182 11.06 -12.32 -30.44
N PRO A 183 10.90 -10.99 -30.61
CA PRO A 183 11.04 -10.35 -31.92
C PRO A 183 12.50 -10.42 -32.41
N GLN A 184 12.70 -10.34 -33.72
CA GLN A 184 14.02 -10.56 -34.36
C GLN A 184 15.16 -9.76 -33.70
N ASN A 185 14.93 -8.47 -33.41
CA ASN A 185 15.94 -7.62 -32.78
C ASN A 185 16.37 -8.13 -31.40
N LEU A 186 15.45 -8.72 -30.63
CA LEU A 186 15.77 -9.32 -29.34
C LEU A 186 16.41 -10.69 -29.48
N GLN A 187 16.09 -11.47 -30.51
CA GLN A 187 16.78 -12.74 -30.80
C GLN A 187 18.26 -12.50 -31.10
N GLU A 188 18.56 -11.50 -31.94
CA GLU A 188 19.93 -11.10 -32.26
C GLU A 188 20.67 -10.62 -31.00
N GLN A 189 20.05 -9.76 -30.18
CA GLN A 189 20.64 -9.31 -28.92
C GLN A 189 20.83 -10.46 -27.92
N TYR A 190 19.89 -11.39 -27.85
CA TYR A 190 19.96 -12.53 -26.96
C TYR A 190 21.18 -13.41 -27.25
N GLU A 191 21.43 -13.76 -28.52
CA GLU A 191 22.62 -14.56 -28.86
C GLU A 191 23.92 -13.79 -28.61
N ILE A 192 23.95 -12.47 -28.81
CA ILE A 192 25.10 -11.62 -28.44
C ILE A 192 25.38 -11.68 -26.94
N TYR A 193 24.36 -11.47 -26.09
CA TYR A 193 24.53 -11.47 -24.63
C TYR A 193 24.80 -12.86 -24.06
N LYS A 194 24.16 -13.89 -24.61
CA LYS A 194 24.43 -15.29 -24.26
C LYS A 194 25.88 -15.67 -24.55
N ALA A 195 26.43 -15.27 -25.70
CA ALA A 195 27.84 -15.47 -26.00
C ALA A 195 28.74 -14.69 -25.03
N LYS A 196 28.34 -13.48 -24.63
CA LYS A 196 29.09 -12.64 -23.68
C LYS A 196 29.11 -13.23 -22.26
N GLU A 197 28.02 -13.85 -21.83
CA GLU A 197 27.81 -14.43 -20.50
C GLU A 197 28.35 -15.86 -20.36
N SER A 198 28.70 -16.51 -21.48
CA SER A 198 29.40 -17.80 -21.52
C SER A 198 30.91 -17.71 -21.23
N LYS A 199 31.45 -16.49 -21.09
CA LYS A 199 32.83 -16.20 -20.70
C LYS A 199 32.90 -15.83 -19.23
#